data_AF-A0A2E9MHG5-F1
#
_entry.id   AF-A0A2E9MHG5-F1
#
_cell.length_a   1.000
_cell.length_b   1.000
_cell.length_c   1.000
_cell.angle_alpha   90.00
_cell.angle_beta   90.00
_cell.angle_gamma   90.00
#
_symmetry.space_group_name_H-M   'P 1'
#
loop_
_entity.id
_entity.type
_entity.pdbx_description
1 polymer ?
#
loop_
_entity_poly.entity_id
_entity_poly.type
_entity_poly.pdbx_seq_one_letter_code
_entity_poly.pdbx_strand_id
1 'polypeptide(L)' 'MIALIDANKERRSGVLRWGVEPVCTVLQVAPQTYYAAGKRPPSARALRDKVLAAEITRVHAANLSVYGADKVWTQLNREG' A
#
# COMPACT_ATOMS: atom_id res chain seq x y z
N MET A 1 -2.97 1.63 8.66
CA MET A 1 -3.93 1.00 9.60
C MET A 1 -4.09 -0.50 9.32
N ILE A 2 -4.65 -0.92 8.18
CA ILE A 2 -4.89 -2.35 7.86
C ILE A 2 -3.60 -3.18 7.94
N ALA A 3 -2.52 -2.73 7.30
CA ALA A 3 -1.22 -3.42 7.33
C ALA A 3 -0.67 -3.61 8.75
N LEU A 4 -0.94 -2.66 9.66
CA LEU A 4 -0.57 -2.80 11.07
C LEU A 4 -1.39 -3.90 11.74
N ILE A 5 -2.70 -3.94 11.51
CA ILE A 5 -3.57 -5.01 12.02
C ILE A 5 -3.10 -6.36 11.51
N ASP A 6 -2.82 -6.49 10.21
CA ASP A 6 -2.32 -7.75 9.63
C ASP A 6 -0.98 -8.20 10.22
N ALA A 7 -0.05 -7.26 10.46
CA ALA A 7 1.25 -7.56 11.07
C ALA A 7 1.17 -7.98 12.55
N ASN A 8 0.04 -7.70 13.23
CA ASN A 8 -0.10 -7.89 14.67
C ASN A 8 -1.19 -8.90 15.07
N LYS A 9 -2.16 -9.22 14.20
CA LYS A 9 -3.28 -10.10 14.55
C LYS A 9 -2.86 -11.51 14.99
N GLU A 10 -1.71 -11.99 14.51
CA GLU A 10 -1.13 -13.29 14.88
C GLU A 10 -0.16 -13.24 16.07
N ARG A 11 0.21 -12.04 16.54
CA ARG A 11 1.14 -11.92 17.67
C ARG A 11 0.53 -12.50 18.92
N ARG A 12 1.40 -12.99 19.80
CA ARG A 12 1.04 -13.66 21.04
C ARG A 12 1.72 -13.01 22.23
N SER A 13 1.02 -12.99 23.36
CA SER A 13 1.59 -12.72 24.68
C SER A 13 1.31 -13.93 25.56
N GLY A 14 2.31 -14.77 25.77
CA GLY A 14 2.13 -16.10 26.36
C GLY A 14 1.19 -16.98 25.51
N VAL A 15 0.14 -17.52 26.14
CA VAL A 15 -0.85 -18.39 25.48
C VAL A 15 -1.91 -17.62 24.68
N LEU A 16 -2.03 -16.30 24.87
CA LEU A 16 -3.07 -15.48 24.27
C LEU A 16 -2.61 -14.92 22.91
N ARG A 17 -3.45 -15.07 21.88
CA ARG A 17 -3.29 -14.42 20.57
C ARG A 17 -4.00 -13.08 20.59
N TRP A 18 -3.38 -12.05 19.99
CA TRP A 18 -3.95 -10.71 19.96
C TRP A 18 -5.20 -10.64 19.11
N GLY A 19 -5.24 -11.25 17.93
CA GLY A 19 -6.41 -11.20 17.07
C GLY A 19 -6.72 -9.82 16.50
N VAL A 20 -7.83 -9.70 15.78
CA VAL A 20 -8.23 -8.44 15.12
C VAL A 20 -8.86 -7.48 16.13
N GLU A 21 -9.80 -7.98 16.93
CA GLU A 21 -10.61 -7.19 17.87
C GLU A 21 -9.75 -6.37 18.86
N PRO A 22 -8.83 -6.95 19.65
CA PRO A 22 -7.97 -6.17 20.56
C PRO A 22 -7.09 -5.14 19.87
N VAL A 23 -6.56 -5.46 18.67
CA VAL A 23 -5.72 -4.51 17.92
C VAL A 23 -6.57 -3.34 17.42
N CYS A 24 -7.78 -3.61 16.93
CA CYS A 24 -8.75 -2.59 16.55
C CYS A 24 -9.17 -1.70 17.74
N THR A 25 -9.33 -2.28 18.93
CA THR A 25 -9.60 -1.53 20.18
C THR A 25 -8.49 -0.53 20.47
N VAL A 26 -7.22 -0.94 20.42
CA VAL A 26 -6.09 -0.03 20.69
C VAL A 26 -6.00 1.07 19.63
N LEU A 27 -6.27 0.75 18.37
CA LEU A 27 -6.26 1.72 17.28
C LEU A 27 -7.48 2.63 17.22
N GLN A 28 -8.49 2.38 18.07
CA GLN A 28 -9.77 3.12 18.08
C GLN A 28 -10.50 3.03 16.73
N VAL A 29 -10.58 1.81 16.19
CA VAL A 29 -11.20 1.53 14.87
C VAL A 29 -12.22 0.41 15.03
N ALA A 30 -13.35 0.52 14.33
CA ALA A 30 -14.33 -0.56 14.33
C ALA A 30 -13.77 -1.81 13.60
N PRO A 31 -13.91 -3.02 14.16
CA PRO A 31 -13.46 -4.26 13.51
C PRO A 31 -14.13 -4.50 12.15
N GLN A 32 -15.39 -4.08 12.00
CA GLN A 32 -16.08 -4.13 10.71
C GLN A 32 -15.35 -3.33 9.62
N THR A 33 -14.69 -2.22 9.97
CA THR A 33 -13.86 -1.43 9.04
C THR A 33 -12.68 -2.24 8.52
N TYR A 34 -12.05 -3.09 9.35
CA TYR A 34 -10.98 -3.99 8.90
C TYR A 34 -11.49 -4.98 7.86
N TYR A 35 -12.57 -5.70 8.17
CA TYR A 35 -13.13 -6.69 7.25
C TYR A 35 -13.69 -6.07 5.97
N ALA A 36 -14.33 -4.90 6.06
CA ALA A 36 -14.81 -4.16 4.91
C ALA A 36 -13.65 -3.71 4.00
N ALA A 37 -12.56 -3.22 4.60
CA ALA A 37 -11.41 -2.76 3.84
C ALA A 37 -10.66 -3.90 3.15
N GLY A 38 -10.58 -5.08 3.77
CA GLY A 38 -10.00 -6.28 3.13
C GLY A 38 -10.78 -6.79 1.91
N LYS A 39 -12.07 -6.49 1.81
CA LYS A 39 -12.94 -6.88 0.68
C LYS A 39 -13.07 -5.79 -0.39
N ARG A 40 -12.60 -4.57 -0.12
CA ARG A 40 -12.80 -3.43 -1.02
C ARG A 40 -11.95 -3.63 -2.29
N PRO A 41 -12.52 -3.48 -3.50
CA PRO A 41 -11.71 -3.48 -4.70
C PRO A 41 -10.74 -2.28 -4.68
N PRO A 42 -9.60 -2.39 -5.37
CA PRO A 42 -8.69 -1.26 -5.53
C PRO A 42 -9.43 -0.07 -6.14
N SER A 43 -9.16 1.13 -5.65
CA SER A 43 -9.74 2.35 -6.21
C SER A 43 -9.18 2.62 -7.61
N ALA A 44 -9.91 3.38 -8.43
CA ALA A 44 -9.41 3.83 -9.73
C ALA A 44 -8.04 4.52 -9.65
N ARG A 45 -7.78 5.26 -8.56
CA ARG A 45 -6.47 5.84 -8.28
C ARG A 45 -5.41 4.76 -8.04
N ALA A 46 -5.68 3.80 -7.16
CA ALA A 46 -4.74 2.72 -6.85
C ALA A 46 -4.40 1.87 -8.09
N LEU A 47 -5.37 1.66 -9.00
CA LEU A 47 -5.12 0.99 -10.28
C LEU A 47 -4.21 1.82 -11.19
N ARG A 48 -4.47 3.12 -11.33
CA ARG A 48 -3.61 4.03 -12.12
C ARG A 48 -2.20 4.11 -11.53
N ASP A 49 -2.06 4.24 -10.22
CA ASP A 49 -0.76 4.33 -9.55
C ASP A 49 0.08 3.06 -9.75
N LYS A 50 -0.54 1.86 -9.82
CA LYS A 50 0.16 0.62 -10.14
C LYS A 50 0.76 0.62 -11.55
N VAL A 51 -0.01 1.11 -12.54
CA VAL A 51 0.49 1.24 -13.92
C VAL A 51 1.59 2.29 -13.98
N LEU A 52 1.36 3.45 -13.37
CA LEU A 52 2.32 4.55 -13.36
C LEU A 52 3.65 4.16 -12.67
N ALA A 53 3.60 3.39 -11.58
CA ALA A 53 4.82 2.93 -10.90
C ALA A 53 5.69 2.02 -11.80
N ALA A 54 5.06 1.18 -12.63
CA ALA A 54 5.77 0.36 -13.61
C ALA A 54 6.45 1.23 -14.68
N GLU A 55 5.73 2.23 -15.20
CA GLU A 55 6.26 3.17 -16.20
C GLU A 55 7.41 4.03 -15.64
N ILE A 56 7.29 4.53 -14.40
CA ILE A 56 8.37 5.23 -13.69
C ILE A 56 9.62 4.35 -13.62
N THR A 57 9.45 3.07 -13.26
CA THR A 57 10.56 2.12 -13.14
C THR A 57 11.21 1.86 -14.50
N ARG A 58 10.40 1.70 -15.57
CA ARG A 58 10.88 1.53 -16.95
C ARG A 58 11.72 2.72 -17.40
N VAL A 59 11.20 3.94 -17.24
CA VAL A 59 11.90 5.17 -17.65
C VAL A 59 13.18 5.36 -16.84
N HIS A 60 13.16 5.12 -15.54
CA HIS A 60 14.34 5.24 -14.69
C HIS A 60 15.43 4.24 -15.11
N ALA A 61 15.07 2.97 -15.31
CA ALA A 61 16.01 1.93 -15.75
C ALA A 61 16.57 2.20 -17.16
N ALA A 62 15.73 2.65 -18.10
CA ALA A 62 16.14 3.00 -19.46
C ALA A 62 17.17 4.15 -19.50
N ASN A 63 17.14 5.04 -18.50
CA ASN A 63 18.08 6.15 -18.37
C ASN A 63 19.19 5.85 -17.35
N LEU A 64 19.66 4.60 -17.32
CA LEU A 64 20.77 4.12 -16.48
C LEU A 64 20.59 4.43 -14.98
N SER A 65 19.34 4.57 -14.52
CA SER A 65 19.00 4.97 -13.15
C SER A 65 19.54 6.36 -12.72
N VAL A 66 19.89 7.22 -13.68
CA VAL A 66 20.42 8.58 -13.41
C VAL A 66 19.29 9.62 -13.32
N TYR A 67 18.15 9.37 -13.96
CA TYR A 67 17.02 10.30 -13.91
C TYR A 67 16.38 10.30 -12.53
N GLY A 68 16.43 11.46 -11.86
CA GLY A 68 15.61 11.76 -10.69
C GLY A 68 14.15 12.05 -11.06
N ALA A 69 13.32 12.30 -10.05
CA ALA A 69 11.86 12.43 -10.18
C ALA A 69 11.43 13.41 -11.28
N ASP A 70 12.00 14.62 -11.33
CA ASP A 70 11.61 15.66 -12.30
C ASP A 70 11.89 15.24 -13.75
N LYS A 71 13.01 14.55 -14.00
CA LYS A 71 13.38 14.07 -15.34
C LYS A 71 12.51 12.89 -15.76
N VAL A 72 12.22 11.97 -14.84
CA VAL A 72 11.28 10.86 -15.10
C VAL A 72 9.89 11.41 -15.41
N TRP A 73 9.39 12.37 -14.61
CA TRP A 73 8.09 13.01 -14.85
C TRP A 73 8.02 13.70 -16.21
N THR A 74 9.06 14.48 -16.55
CA THR A 74 9.14 15.16 -17.85
C THR A 74 9.16 14.15 -19.00
N GLN A 75 9.90 13.04 -18.85
CA GLN A 75 9.98 12.01 -19.87
C GLN A 75 8.65 11.26 -20.06
N LEU A 76 7.98 10.88 -18.97
CA LEU A 76 6.66 10.25 -19.04
C LEU A 76 5.65 11.13 -19.77
N ASN A 77 5.59 12.43 -19.43
CA ASN A 77 4.69 13.37 -20.11
C ASN A 77 5.01 13.58 -21.61
N ARG A 78 6.25 13.31 -22.04
CA ARG A 78 6.62 13.34 -23.45
C ARG A 78 6.18 12.07 -24.20
N GLU A 79 6.02 10.97 -23.48
CA GLU A 79 5.62 9.68 -24.04
C GLU A 79 4.09 9.51 -24.11
N GLY A 80 3.32 10.22 -23.29
CA GLY A 80 1.85 10.30 -23.35
C GLY A 80 1.16 9.87 -22.06
#